data_AF-A0AAE0GAR5-F1
#
_entry.id   AF-A0AAE0GAR5-F1
#
_cell.length_a   1.000
_cell.length_b   1.000
_cell.length_c   1.000
_cell.angle_alpha   90.00
_cell.angle_beta   90.00
_cell.angle_gamma   90.00
#
_symmetry.space_group_name_H-M   'P 1'
#
loop_
_entity.id
_entity.type
_entity.pdbx_description
1 polymer ?
#
loop_
_entity_poly.entity_id
_entity_poly.type
_entity_poly.pdbx_seq_one_letter_code
_entity_poly.pdbx_strand_id
1 'polypeptide(L)'
;MGRDPKPFPPPFKLCKEMVDAMGGPESHHYNSFKTYCIEAYNILRKHSSLIINLFQLMSAANIPHIPPDPEKTMLKLEAAFALDLDDEAAVQHFQALINESSNALFPQLVETVHRWAQYWR
;
A
#
# COMPACT_ATOMS: atom_id res chain seq x y z
N MET A 1 3.55 -12.79 -0.22
CA MET A 1 4.58 -13.01 0.83
C MET A 1 5.88 -12.23 0.57
N GLY A 2 5.80 -10.92 0.32
CA GLY A 2 6.94 -9.98 0.38
C GLY A 2 8.21 -10.25 -0.45
N ARG A 3 8.22 -11.22 -1.38
CA ARG A 3 9.40 -11.46 -2.24
C ARG A 3 9.39 -10.47 -3.39
N ASP A 4 10.06 -9.36 -3.19
CA ASP A 4 10.47 -8.46 -4.26
C ASP A 4 11.97 -8.72 -4.51
N PRO A 5 12.45 -8.80 -5.77
CA PRO A 5 13.89 -8.93 -6.05
C PRO A 5 14.68 -7.70 -5.57
N LYS A 6 14.00 -6.58 -5.32
CA LYS A 6 14.63 -5.38 -4.75
C LYS A 6 14.80 -5.54 -3.23
N PRO A 7 15.95 -5.15 -2.67
CA PRO A 7 16.24 -5.33 -1.24
C PRO A 7 15.29 -4.52 -0.32
N PHE A 8 14.76 -3.40 -0.81
CA PHE A 8 13.83 -2.53 -0.06
C PHE A 8 12.73 -2.05 -1.01
N PRO A 9 11.68 -2.86 -1.24
CA PRO A 9 10.56 -2.41 -2.04
C PRO A 9 9.80 -1.29 -1.30
N PRO A 10 9.23 -0.31 -2.02
CA PRO A 10 8.38 0.70 -1.39
C PRO A 10 7.21 -0.01 -0.69
N PRO A 11 6.77 0.50 0.48
CA PRO A 11 5.71 -0.13 1.25
C PRO A 11 4.36 -0.11 0.51
N PHE A 12 4.15 0.88 -0.36
CA PHE A 12 2.96 0.99 -1.20
C PHE A 12 3.37 1.10 -2.67
N LYS A 13 2.81 0.24 -3.53
CA LYS A 13 3.14 0.21 -4.96
C LYS A 13 2.30 1.23 -5.73
N LEU A 14 2.80 2.45 -5.80
CA LEU A 14 2.22 3.55 -6.57
C LEU A 14 3.34 4.24 -7.34
N CYS A 15 3.19 4.41 -8.65
CA CYS A 15 4.15 5.15 -9.47
C CYS A 15 3.58 6.51 -9.90
N LYS A 16 4.47 7.37 -10.42
CA LYS A 16 4.15 8.74 -10.82
C LYS A 16 3.03 8.79 -11.85
N GLU A 17 3.11 7.93 -12.86
CA GLU A 17 2.18 7.88 -13.98
C GLU A 17 0.76 7.55 -13.52
N MET A 18 0.60 6.74 -12.47
CA MET A 18 -0.70 6.45 -11.88
C MET A 18 -1.30 7.69 -11.19
N VAL A 19 -0.47 8.47 -10.50
CA VAL A 19 -0.89 9.72 -9.84
C VAL A 19 -1.26 10.78 -10.87
N ASP A 20 -0.44 10.92 -11.91
CA ASP A 20 -0.68 11.85 -13.01
C ASP A 20 -1.96 11.49 -13.78
N ALA A 21 -2.22 10.20 -14.00
CA ALA A 21 -3.47 9.71 -14.60
C ALA A 21 -4.71 10.03 -13.76
N MET A 22 -4.56 10.15 -12.44
CA MET A 22 -5.62 10.62 -11.54
C MET A 22 -5.73 12.15 -11.52
N GLY A 23 -4.95 12.89 -12.30
CA GLY A 23 -4.98 14.36 -12.35
C GLY A 23 -4.01 15.02 -11.35
N GLY A 24 -3.07 14.26 -10.80
CA GLY A 24 -2.06 14.76 -9.89
C GLY A 24 -2.47 14.70 -8.41
N PRO A 25 -1.55 15.07 -7.51
CA PRO A 25 -1.71 14.87 -6.06
C PRO A 25 -2.76 15.77 -5.39
N GLU A 26 -3.04 16.93 -5.97
CA GLU A 26 -4.06 17.86 -5.47
C GLU A 26 -5.43 17.61 -6.11
N SER A 27 -5.54 16.59 -6.96
CA SER A 27 -6.78 16.32 -7.68
C SER A 27 -7.85 15.72 -6.76
N HIS A 28 -9.11 16.00 -7.07
CA HIS A 28 -10.24 15.35 -6.42
C HIS A 28 -10.15 13.81 -6.53
N HIS A 29 -9.77 13.29 -7.71
CA HIS A 29 -9.71 11.84 -7.94
C HIS A 29 -8.60 11.16 -7.11
N TYR A 30 -7.44 11.81 -6.93
CA TYR A 30 -6.39 11.26 -6.08
C TYR A 30 -6.80 11.26 -4.60
N ASN A 31 -7.54 12.28 -4.16
CA ASN A 31 -8.13 12.30 -2.82
C ASN A 31 -9.18 11.19 -2.65
N SER A 32 -10.07 10.99 -3.62
CA SER A 32 -11.03 9.87 -3.61
C SER A 32 -10.32 8.51 -3.60
N PHE A 33 -9.25 8.34 -4.38
CA PHE A 33 -8.41 7.14 -4.37
C PHE A 33 -7.88 6.84 -2.96
N LYS A 34 -7.28 7.84 -2.28
CA LYS A 34 -6.80 7.67 -0.90
C LYS A 34 -7.93 7.23 0.04
N THR A 35 -9.09 7.88 -0.04
CA THR A 35 -10.27 7.53 0.76
C THR A 35 -10.69 6.08 0.53
N TYR A 36 -10.84 5.65 -0.72
CA TYR A 36 -11.23 4.28 -1.04
C TYR A 36 -10.21 3.25 -0.59
N CYS A 37 -8.91 3.55 -0.69
CA CYS A 37 -7.87 2.66 -0.20
C CYS A 37 -7.96 2.44 1.31
N ILE A 38 -8.23 3.51 2.08
CA ILE A 38 -8.41 3.44 3.53
C ILE A 38 -9.68 2.67 3.90
N GLU A 39 -10.80 2.95 3.23
CA GLU A 39 -12.06 2.24 3.45
C GLU A 39 -11.90 0.75 3.17
N ALA A 40 -11.31 0.39 2.03
CA ALA A 40 -11.01 -0.99 1.68
C ALA A 40 -10.10 -1.66 2.71
N TYR A 41 -9.05 -0.97 3.17
CA TYR A 41 -8.15 -1.47 4.21
C TYR A 41 -8.89 -1.79 5.51
N ASN A 42 -9.78 -0.90 5.96
CA ASN A 42 -10.58 -1.11 7.16
C ASN A 42 -11.59 -2.25 7.00
N ILE A 43 -12.22 -2.39 5.84
CA ILE A 43 -13.11 -3.53 5.54
C ILE A 43 -12.32 -4.84 5.63
N LEU A 44 -11.14 -4.90 5.00
CA LEU A 44 -10.30 -6.10 5.03
C LEU A 44 -9.81 -6.43 6.45
N ARG A 45 -9.42 -5.42 7.24
CA ARG A 45 -9.04 -5.59 8.67
C ARG A 45 -10.16 -6.23 9.49
N LYS A 46 -11.41 -5.77 9.32
CA LYS A 46 -12.59 -6.31 10.00
C LYS A 46 -12.85 -7.79 9.66
N HIS A 47 -12.39 -8.25 8.50
CA HIS A 47 -12.53 -9.64 8.05
C HIS A 47 -11.20 -10.42 8.09
N SER A 48 -10.16 -9.89 8.75
CA SER A 48 -8.81 -10.47 8.78
C SER A 48 -8.79 -11.90 9.32
N SER A 49 -9.59 -12.23 10.35
CA SER A 49 -9.64 -13.58 10.93
C SER A 49 -10.01 -14.64 9.90
N LEU A 50 -10.97 -14.36 9.01
CA LEU A 50 -11.34 -15.29 7.93
C LEU A 50 -10.16 -15.50 6.97
N ILE A 51 -9.52 -14.41 6.55
CA ILE A 51 -8.39 -14.44 5.62
C ILE A 51 -7.22 -15.21 6.24
N ILE A 52 -6.90 -14.97 7.51
CA ILE A 52 -5.83 -15.65 8.24
C ILE A 52 -6.12 -17.15 8.35
N ASN A 53 -7.35 -17.54 8.73
CA ASN A 53 -7.74 -18.94 8.82
C ASN A 53 -7.65 -19.67 7.49
N LEU A 54 -8.04 -19.02 6.38
CA LEU A 54 -7.87 -19.59 5.03
C LEU A 54 -6.39 -19.81 4.71
N PHE A 55 -5.51 -18.86 5.03
CA PHE A 55 -4.06 -19.02 4.83
C PHE A 55 -3.45 -20.13 5.69
N GLN A 56 -3.94 -20.32 6.92
CA GLN A 56 -3.53 -21.43 7.77
C GLN A 56 -3.87 -22.79 7.14
N LEU A 57 -5.09 -22.94 6.58
CA LEU A 57 -5.48 -24.16 5.86
C LEU A 57 -4.67 -24.38 4.58
N MET A 58 -4.29 -23.31 3.89
CA MET A 58 -3.47 -23.36 2.67
C MET A 58 -2.00 -23.74 2.92
N SER A 59 -1.53 -23.71 4.17
CA SER A 59 -0.13 -24.06 4.50
C SER A 59 0.26 -25.48 4.04
N ALA A 60 -0.69 -26.42 4.05
CA ALA A 60 -0.50 -27.79 3.61
C ALA A 60 -0.69 -28.00 2.10
N ALA A 61 -1.16 -26.99 1.36
CA ALA A 61 -1.50 -27.11 -0.07
C ALA A 61 -0.28 -27.06 -1.02
N ASN A 62 0.94 -26.95 -0.46
CA ASN A 62 2.22 -26.87 -1.20
C ASN A 62 2.22 -25.81 -2.32
N ILE A 63 1.56 -24.68 -2.07
CA ILE A 63 1.47 -23.58 -3.03
C ILE A 63 2.83 -22.87 -3.10
N PRO A 64 3.43 -22.75 -4.30
CA PRO A 64 4.67 -22.02 -4.48
C PRO A 64 4.57 -20.62 -3.88
N HIS A 65 5.62 -20.18 -3.18
CA HIS A 65 5.75 -18.85 -2.57
C HIS A 65 4.88 -18.57 -1.33
N ILE A 66 4.06 -19.52 -0.87
CA ILE A 66 3.52 -19.51 0.50
C ILE A 66 4.54 -20.22 1.40
N PRO A 67 5.06 -19.59 2.46
CA PRO A 67 5.91 -20.27 3.42
C PRO A 67 5.18 -21.49 3.97
N PRO A 68 5.84 -22.66 4.02
CA PRO A 68 5.27 -23.85 4.64
C PRO A 68 5.07 -23.65 6.15
N ASP A 69 5.75 -22.65 6.72
CA ASP A 69 5.66 -22.24 8.12
C ASP A 69 4.38 -21.40 8.35
N PRO A 70 3.37 -21.95 9.04
CA PRO A 70 2.11 -21.25 9.27
C PRO A 70 2.26 -20.07 10.22
N GLU A 71 3.15 -20.17 11.22
CA GLU A 71 3.37 -19.10 12.21
C GLU A 71 4.00 -17.87 11.56
N LYS A 72 5.03 -18.07 10.73
CA LYS A 72 5.61 -16.96 9.95
C LYS A 72 4.61 -16.34 8.97
N THR A 73 3.64 -17.13 8.51
CA THR A 73 2.58 -16.64 7.63
C THR A 73 1.57 -15.79 8.37
N MET A 74 1.17 -16.24 9.55
CA MET A 74 0.30 -15.50 10.44
C MET A 74 0.91 -14.16 10.84
N LEU A 75 2.15 -14.15 11.34
CA LEU A 75 2.85 -12.92 11.75
C LEU A 75 2.92 -11.87 10.62
N LYS A 76 3.14 -12.30 9.38
CA LYS A 76 3.17 -11.39 8.23
C LYS A 76 1.80 -10.85 7.86
N LEU A 77 0.75 -11.65 7.99
CA LEU A 77 -0.62 -11.21 7.73
C LEU A 77 -1.10 -10.27 8.84
N GLU A 78 -0.81 -10.59 10.10
CA GLU A 78 -1.11 -9.71 11.25
C GLU A 78 -0.42 -8.36 11.10
N ALA A 79 0.87 -8.35 10.74
CA ALA A 79 1.60 -7.11 10.46
C ALA A 79 1.04 -6.35 9.25
N ALA A 80 0.66 -7.03 8.17
CA ALA A 80 0.07 -6.39 6.99
C ALA A 80 -1.30 -5.77 7.29
N PHE A 81 -2.10 -6.43 8.12
CA PHE A 81 -3.37 -5.89 8.60
C PHE A 81 -3.22 -4.92 9.78
N ALA A 82 -2.03 -4.79 10.37
CA ALA A 82 -1.74 -3.96 11.55
C ALA A 82 -2.71 -4.21 12.73
N LEU A 83 -3.02 -5.46 13.03
CA LEU A 83 -4.07 -5.84 14.00
C LEU A 83 -3.81 -5.40 15.45
N ASP A 84 -2.59 -4.93 15.73
CA ASP A 84 -2.19 -4.30 16.99
C ASP A 84 -2.67 -2.84 17.13
N LEU A 85 -3.07 -2.21 16.03
CA LEU A 85 -3.58 -0.84 15.99
C LEU A 85 -5.10 -0.80 16.10
N ASP A 86 -5.65 0.24 16.72
CA ASP A 86 -7.07 0.57 16.61
C ASP A 86 -7.42 1.13 15.23
N ASP A 87 -8.72 1.35 14.98
CA ASP A 87 -9.19 1.81 13.66
C ASP A 87 -8.60 3.18 13.26
N GLU A 88 -8.44 4.11 14.20
CA GLU A 88 -7.92 5.45 13.89
C GLU A 88 -6.41 5.40 13.61
N ALA A 89 -5.64 4.71 14.45
CA ALA A 89 -4.21 4.51 14.26
C ALA A 89 -3.92 3.73 12.98
N ALA A 90 -4.76 2.76 12.61
CA ALA A 90 -4.63 2.02 11.36
C ALA A 90 -4.85 2.90 10.13
N VAL A 91 -5.82 3.83 10.19
CA VAL A 91 -6.04 4.83 9.13
C VAL A 91 -4.80 5.71 8.97
N GLN A 92 -4.25 6.23 10.08
CA GLN A 92 -3.04 7.07 10.05
C GLN A 92 -1.83 6.31 9.51
N HIS A 93 -1.64 5.07 9.97
CA HIS A 93 -0.60 4.18 9.48
C HIS A 93 -0.70 3.98 7.97
N PHE A 94 -1.89 3.61 7.46
CA PHE A 94 -2.07 3.35 6.03
C PHE A 94 -1.94 4.62 5.18
N GLN A 95 -2.41 5.77 5.69
CA GLN A 95 -2.18 7.07 5.07
C GLN A 95 -0.70 7.40 4.96
N ALA A 96 0.09 7.12 6.00
CA ALA A 96 1.53 7.33 5.97
C ALA A 96 2.21 6.49 4.88
N LEU A 97 1.81 5.23 4.68
CA LEU A 97 2.36 4.37 3.62
C LEU A 97 2.10 4.92 2.21
N ILE A 98 0.88 5.43 1.98
CA ILE A 98 0.52 6.07 0.69
C ILE A 98 1.33 7.35 0.51
N ASN A 99 1.44 8.17 1.56
CA ASN A 99 2.14 9.45 1.52
C ASN A 99 3.65 9.30 1.37
N GLU A 100 4.27 8.29 1.99
CA GLU A 100 5.70 8.01 1.79
C GLU A 100 5.98 7.66 0.32
N SER A 101 5.09 6.86 -0.27
CA SER A 101 5.20 6.46 -1.67
C SER A 101 4.94 7.62 -2.63
N SER A 102 4.06 8.57 -2.28
CA SER A 102 3.87 9.78 -3.07
C SER A 102 4.97 10.83 -2.84
N ASN A 103 5.49 11.01 -1.62
CA ASN A 103 6.60 11.90 -1.26
C ASN A 103 7.91 11.54 -1.93
N ALA A 104 8.16 10.25 -2.19
CA ALA A 104 9.25 9.84 -3.05
C ALA A 104 9.10 10.34 -4.52
N LEU A 105 7.86 10.61 -4.97
CA LEU A 105 7.52 11.02 -6.34
C LEU A 105 7.35 12.54 -6.48
N PHE A 106 6.91 13.23 -5.42
CA PHE A 106 6.60 14.67 -5.40
C PHE A 106 7.76 15.58 -5.87
N PRO A 107 9.02 15.38 -5.44
CA PRO A 107 10.14 16.20 -5.92
C PRO A 107 10.32 16.12 -7.45
N GLN A 108 10.14 14.94 -8.04
CA GLN A 108 10.26 14.74 -9.48
C GLN A 108 9.11 15.38 -10.25
N LEU A 109 7.92 15.47 -9.64
CA LEU A 109 6.74 16.14 -10.20
C LEU A 109 6.93 17.64 -10.25
N VAL A 110 7.32 18.26 -9.13
CA VAL A 110 7.58 19.70 -9.05
C VAL A 110 8.66 20.12 -10.05
N GLU A 111 9.74 19.34 -10.18
CA GLU A 111 10.77 19.60 -11.20
C GLU A 111 10.23 19.55 -12.63
N THR A 112 9.40 18.55 -12.96
CA THR A 112 8.88 18.39 -14.33
C THR A 112 7.95 19.55 -14.69
N VAL A 113 7.07 19.94 -13.77
CA VAL A 113 6.17 21.09 -13.93
C VAL A 113 6.96 22.38 -14.03
N HIS A 114 7.99 22.55 -13.21
CA HIS A 114 8.85 23.74 -13.25
C HIS A 114 9.59 23.86 -14.59
N ARG A 115 10.18 22.75 -15.10
CA ARG A 115 10.82 22.73 -16.43
C ARG A 115 9.84 23.05 -17.55
N TRP A 116 8.61 22.53 -17.47
CA TRP A 116 7.58 22.85 -18.43
C TRP A 116 7.22 24.34 -18.36
N ALA A 117 6.94 24.87 -17.18
CA ALA A 117 6.67 26.29 -16.98
C ALA A 117 7.82 27.20 -17.44
N GLN A 118 9.09 26.78 -17.31
CA GLN A 118 10.25 27.50 -17.83
C GLN A 118 10.39 27.40 -19.35
N TYR A 119 10.01 26.28 -19.97
CA TYR A 119 10.05 26.10 -21.42
C TYR A 119 9.02 26.97 -22.14
N TRP A 120 7.86 27.20 -21.53
CA TRP A 120 6.79 28.04 -22.06
C TRP A 120 6.89 29.51 -21.62
N ARG A 121 8.01 29.90 -21.00
CA ARG A 121 8.34 31.29 -20.68
C ARG A 121 9.29 31.85 -21.74
#